data_AF-A0A1J5C646-F1
#
_entry.id   AF-A0A1J5C646-F1
#
_cell.length_a   1.000
_cell.length_b   1.000
_cell.length_c   1.000
_cell.angle_alpha   90.00
_cell.angle_beta   90.00
_cell.angle_gamma   90.00
#
_symmetry.space_group_name_H-M   'P 1'
#
loop_
_entity.id
_entity.type
_entity.pdbx_description
1 polymer ?
#
loop_
_entity_poly.entity_id
_entity_poly.type
_entity_poly.pdbx_seq_one_letter_code
_entity_poly.pdbx_strand_id
1 'polypeptide(L)'
;MKFKTNMWKKALGATLVAGCLSVPVASANASALITQLFTPGLNTIQDTSAERVIAEDGSIKTSGNFAVGDTIESILRFDTVNSGSIGDSIVSPYKFTAYSQLVITGITNDTNTGACAAGANCNLIFGGVGGGPVLASLYERSAAPSNIFALTPAGGISYVTGGTLVATIGYGQADDYWFSSFFNPLAGDAIGFIAGLGSQDPQIPQGAFGLSFLSNPGGINYVANAMTGLFGDMHDITGNASIYQRESGTNSDWLVSDNLSASFQVVPEPASLALLGIGLLGLGVSRRRKV
;
A
#
# COMPACT_ATOMS: atom_id res chain seq x y z
N MET A 1 61.65 -50.97 33.42
CA MET A 1 61.76 -52.00 32.36
C MET A 1 60.67 -53.05 32.58
N LYS A 2 59.58 -53.00 31.79
CA LYS A 2 58.76 -54.10 31.24
C LYS A 2 57.37 -53.58 30.87
N PHE A 3 57.14 -53.55 29.57
CA PHE A 3 55.87 -53.30 28.90
C PHE A 3 54.83 -54.37 29.26
N LYS A 4 53.56 -53.97 29.37
CA LYS A 4 52.42 -54.82 29.00
C LYS A 4 51.39 -53.97 28.27
N THR A 5 51.27 -54.28 26.98
CA THR A 5 50.33 -53.75 26.00
C THR A 5 49.01 -54.54 25.98
N ASN A 6 47.96 -53.82 25.58
CA ASN A 6 46.74 -54.26 24.87
C ASN A 6 45.62 -54.94 25.67
N MET A 7 44.46 -54.26 25.74
CA MET A 7 43.23 -54.64 25.02
C MET A 7 42.09 -53.67 25.39
N TRP A 8 41.62 -52.82 24.47
CA TRP A 8 40.48 -53.07 23.57
C TRP A 8 39.11 -53.16 24.29
N LYS A 9 38.32 -52.07 24.22
CA LYS A 9 37.00 -51.99 23.54
C LYS A 9 36.03 -50.96 24.18
N LYS A 10 35.44 -50.16 23.29
CA LYS A 10 34.19 -49.37 23.41
C LYS A 10 34.26 -47.98 24.03
N ALA A 11 34.44 -46.98 23.17
CA ALA A 11 33.55 -45.82 23.15
C ALA A 11 33.44 -45.33 21.70
N LEU A 12 32.30 -45.62 21.07
CA LEU A 12 31.85 -44.93 19.87
C LEU A 12 31.64 -43.46 20.24
N GLY A 13 32.56 -42.59 19.82
CA GLY A 13 32.38 -41.15 19.85
C GLY A 13 31.80 -40.69 18.52
N ALA A 14 30.48 -40.79 18.36
CA ALA A 14 29.73 -40.14 17.29
C ALA A 14 29.06 -38.91 17.89
N THR A 15 29.55 -37.70 17.61
CA THR A 15 28.71 -36.49 17.75
C THR A 15 29.27 -35.33 16.91
N LEU A 16 28.57 -35.09 15.79
CA LEU A 16 28.27 -33.78 15.19
C LEU A 16 29.43 -32.79 14.94
N VAL A 17 30.03 -32.91 13.76
CA VAL A 17 30.43 -31.72 12.98
C VAL A 17 29.15 -31.18 12.33
N ALA A 18 28.41 -30.35 13.07
CA ALA A 18 27.36 -29.51 12.50
C ALA A 18 27.96 -28.14 12.23
N GLY A 19 28.13 -27.81 10.95
CA GLY A 19 28.39 -26.46 10.51
C GLY A 19 27.24 -25.55 10.95
N CYS A 20 27.51 -24.66 11.90
CA CYS A 20 26.84 -23.38 11.92
C CYS A 20 27.64 -22.45 11.02
N LEU A 21 27.35 -22.54 9.72
CA LEU A 21 27.29 -21.33 8.91
C LEU A 21 26.37 -20.39 9.69
N SER A 22 26.93 -19.33 10.27
CA SER A 22 26.17 -18.15 10.64
C SER A 22 25.67 -17.53 9.35
N VAL A 23 24.63 -18.15 8.76
CA VAL A 23 23.70 -17.43 7.92
C VAL A 23 23.19 -16.30 8.81
N PRO A 24 23.26 -15.02 8.39
CA PRO A 24 22.58 -13.98 9.13
C PRO A 24 21.14 -14.44 9.29
N VAL A 25 20.78 -14.70 10.55
CA VAL A 25 19.45 -15.07 10.97
C VAL A 25 18.55 -14.01 10.36
N ALA A 26 17.55 -14.46 9.60
CA ALA A 26 16.51 -13.62 9.02
C ALA A 26 16.21 -12.46 9.97
N SER A 27 16.30 -11.24 9.44
CA SER A 27 15.78 -10.05 10.09
C SER A 27 14.46 -10.42 10.74
N ALA A 28 14.44 -10.47 12.08
CA ALA A 28 13.20 -10.45 12.82
C ALA A 28 12.45 -9.23 12.28
N ASN A 29 11.33 -9.45 11.60
CA ASN A 29 10.52 -8.42 10.96
C ASN A 29 10.23 -7.34 12.02
N ALA A 30 11.03 -6.28 12.03
CA ALA A 30 10.72 -5.13 12.84
C ALA A 30 9.41 -4.60 12.27
N SER A 31 8.37 -4.61 13.09
CA SER A 31 7.09 -4.02 12.70
C SER A 31 7.35 -2.62 12.18
N ALA A 32 6.75 -2.28 11.04
CA ALA A 32 6.79 -0.94 10.49
C ALA A 32 6.38 0.06 11.57
N LEU A 33 7.08 1.19 11.63
CA LEU A 33 6.80 2.23 12.62
C LEU A 33 5.38 2.77 12.47
N ILE A 34 4.84 2.79 11.23
CA ILE A 34 3.45 3.19 10.98
C ILE A 34 2.43 2.40 11.82
N THR A 35 2.72 1.13 12.12
CA THR A 35 1.79 0.26 12.85
C THR A 35 1.48 0.80 14.25
N GLN A 36 2.36 1.62 14.83
CA GLN A 36 2.15 2.25 16.13
C GLN A 36 1.05 3.31 16.13
N LEU A 37 0.67 3.84 14.96
CA LEU A 37 -0.39 4.83 14.82
C LEU A 37 -1.77 4.21 14.63
N PHE A 38 -1.82 2.90 14.38
CA PHE A 38 -3.08 2.20 14.19
C PHE A 38 -3.68 1.79 15.53
N THR A 39 -4.96 2.08 15.71
CA THR A 39 -5.72 1.72 16.91
C THR A 39 -6.62 0.52 16.63
N PRO A 40 -6.93 -0.34 17.62
CA PRO A 40 -7.90 -1.41 17.41
C PRO A 40 -9.24 -0.89 16.88
N GLY A 41 -9.79 -1.54 15.86
CA GLY A 41 -11.01 -1.10 15.17
C GLY A 41 -10.76 -0.47 13.81
N LEU A 42 -11.69 0.37 13.34
CA LEU A 42 -11.60 1.04 12.04
C LEU A 42 -10.50 2.10 12.07
N ASN A 43 -9.60 2.04 11.09
CA ASN A 43 -8.60 3.08 10.86
C ASN A 43 -8.78 3.70 9.48
N THR A 44 -8.45 4.97 9.37
CA THR A 44 -8.43 5.70 8.11
C THR A 44 -7.06 6.31 7.87
N ILE A 45 -6.60 6.26 6.62
CA ILE A 45 -5.39 6.94 6.16
C ILE A 45 -5.74 7.83 5.00
N GLN A 46 -5.12 9.01 4.98
CA GLN A 46 -5.32 9.97 3.92
C GLN A 46 -3.97 10.42 3.38
N ASP A 47 -3.90 10.56 2.07
CA ASP A 47 -2.69 10.94 1.37
C ASP A 47 -2.87 12.20 0.51
N THR A 48 -1.74 12.56 -0.08
CA THR A 48 -1.65 13.43 -1.23
C THR A 48 -0.73 12.75 -2.22
N SER A 49 -0.99 12.90 -3.51
CA SER A 49 -0.16 12.28 -4.53
C SER A 49 0.34 13.25 -5.61
N ALA A 50 1.23 12.72 -6.43
CA ALA A 50 1.56 13.25 -7.73
C ALA A 50 1.46 12.13 -8.76
N GLU A 51 0.70 12.37 -9.83
CA GLU A 51 0.34 11.37 -10.82
C GLU A 51 0.71 11.80 -12.23
N ARG A 52 0.98 10.85 -13.11
CA ARG A 52 1.13 11.09 -14.55
C ARG A 52 0.50 9.96 -15.36
N VAL A 53 0.16 10.27 -16.60
CA VAL A 53 -0.37 9.29 -17.55
C VAL A 53 0.73 8.89 -18.53
N ILE A 54 0.93 7.60 -18.69
CA ILE A 54 1.89 6.98 -19.60
C ILE A 54 1.08 6.20 -20.63
N ALA A 55 1.29 6.46 -21.92
CA ALA A 55 0.70 5.67 -22.99
C ALA A 55 1.23 4.23 -22.96
N GLU A 56 0.52 3.32 -23.64
CA GLU A 56 0.96 1.93 -23.79
C GLU A 56 2.38 1.81 -24.42
N ASP A 57 2.77 2.76 -25.26
CA ASP A 57 4.11 2.83 -25.87
C ASP A 57 5.21 3.39 -24.94
N GLY A 58 4.85 3.78 -23.72
CA GLY A 58 5.75 4.36 -22.72
C GLY A 58 5.93 5.87 -22.81
N SER A 59 5.30 6.56 -23.78
CA SER A 59 5.34 8.02 -23.87
C SER A 59 4.46 8.68 -22.80
N ILE A 60 4.84 9.88 -22.34
CA ILE A 60 4.03 10.62 -21.36
C ILE A 60 2.89 11.34 -22.07
N LYS A 61 1.65 11.11 -21.61
CA LYS A 61 0.45 11.79 -22.12
C LYS A 61 0.12 12.98 -21.23
N THR A 62 0.18 14.17 -21.80
CA THR A 62 -0.24 15.43 -21.16
C THR A 62 -1.57 15.96 -21.70
N SER A 63 -2.08 15.34 -22.76
CA SER A 63 -3.34 15.68 -23.42
C SER A 63 -3.89 14.45 -24.16
N GLY A 64 -5.08 14.56 -24.72
CA GLY A 64 -5.79 13.48 -25.39
C GLY A 64 -6.84 12.82 -24.50
N ASN A 65 -7.43 11.74 -24.99
CA ASN A 65 -8.30 10.88 -24.19
C ASN A 65 -7.50 9.76 -23.51
N PHE A 66 -8.01 9.26 -22.38
CA PHE A 66 -7.59 7.96 -21.85
C PHE A 66 -7.94 6.86 -22.85
N ALA A 67 -7.06 5.88 -22.95
CA ALA A 67 -7.21 4.68 -23.74
C ALA A 67 -6.90 3.43 -22.89
N VAL A 68 -7.50 2.30 -23.26
CA VAL A 68 -7.07 0.99 -22.72
C VAL A 68 -5.59 0.79 -23.02
N GLY A 69 -4.83 0.34 -22.02
CA GLY A 69 -3.37 0.19 -22.08
C GLY A 69 -2.58 1.37 -21.53
N ASP A 70 -3.19 2.56 -21.39
CA ASP A 70 -2.56 3.66 -20.66
C ASP A 70 -2.31 3.26 -19.20
N THR A 71 -1.23 3.75 -18.62
CA THR A 71 -0.87 3.55 -17.21
C THR A 71 -0.92 4.88 -16.46
N ILE A 72 -1.63 4.91 -15.34
CA ILE A 72 -1.55 5.98 -14.35
C ILE A 72 -0.45 5.59 -13.37
N GLU A 73 0.61 6.39 -13.32
CA GLU A 73 1.72 6.20 -12.41
C GLU A 73 1.72 7.28 -11.35
N SER A 74 1.73 6.87 -10.09
CA SER A 74 1.56 7.78 -8.95
C SER A 74 2.57 7.50 -7.86
N ILE A 75 3.05 8.58 -7.23
CA ILE A 75 3.69 8.53 -5.92
C ILE A 75 2.79 9.21 -4.90
N LEU A 76 2.59 8.56 -3.77
CA LEU A 76 1.67 8.99 -2.72
C LEU A 76 2.46 9.28 -1.45
N ARG A 77 2.04 10.29 -0.69
CA ARG A 77 2.53 10.61 0.65
C ARG A 77 1.34 10.63 1.60
N PHE A 78 1.34 9.73 2.55
CA PHE A 78 0.33 9.75 3.61
C PHE A 78 0.69 10.84 4.62
N ASP A 79 -0.28 11.69 4.90
CA ASP A 79 -0.12 12.83 5.80
C ASP A 79 -0.85 12.60 7.12
N THR A 80 -1.97 11.87 7.10
CA THR A 80 -2.77 11.61 8.30
C THR A 80 -3.18 10.16 8.49
N VAL A 81 -3.32 9.77 9.75
CA VAL A 81 -3.91 8.50 10.23
C VAL A 81 -4.95 8.86 11.29
N ASN A 82 -6.19 8.38 11.15
CA ASN A 82 -7.27 8.62 12.11
C ASN A 82 -7.44 10.10 12.48
N SER A 83 -7.35 11.00 11.49
CA SER A 83 -7.35 12.47 11.62
C SER A 83 -6.13 13.11 12.31
N GLY A 84 -5.17 12.32 12.79
CA GLY A 84 -3.91 12.82 13.35
C GLY A 84 -2.79 12.89 12.31
N SER A 85 -1.94 13.92 12.40
CA SER A 85 -0.77 14.02 11.52
C SER A 85 0.25 12.95 11.87
N ILE A 86 0.76 12.24 10.85
CA ILE A 86 1.80 11.22 11.02
C ILE A 86 3.07 11.84 11.64
N GLY A 87 3.46 13.03 11.16
CA GLY A 87 4.67 13.73 11.60
C GLY A 87 4.65 14.25 13.04
N ASP A 88 3.46 14.34 13.66
CA ASP A 88 3.31 14.74 15.06
C ASP A 88 3.48 13.54 16.01
N SER A 89 3.24 12.33 15.51
CA SER A 89 3.15 11.10 16.31
C SER A 89 4.41 10.22 16.18
N ILE A 90 5.09 10.26 15.03
CA ILE A 90 6.37 9.57 14.81
C ILE A 90 7.49 10.60 14.69
N VAL A 91 8.60 10.35 15.38
CA VAL A 91 9.76 11.26 15.43
C VAL A 91 10.26 11.59 14.02
N SER A 92 10.32 12.88 13.72
CA SER A 92 10.87 13.40 12.47
C SER A 92 12.36 13.05 12.31
N PRO A 93 12.82 12.71 11.08
CA PRO A 93 12.08 12.71 9.82
C PRO A 93 11.44 11.35 9.57
N TYR A 94 10.10 11.25 9.58
CA TYR A 94 9.41 10.03 9.18
C TYR A 94 8.48 10.31 7.99
N LYS A 95 8.45 9.38 7.03
CA LYS A 95 7.53 9.42 5.89
C LYS A 95 6.95 8.05 5.62
N PHE A 96 5.64 8.03 5.41
CA PHE A 96 4.91 6.89 4.88
C PHE A 96 4.43 7.26 3.48
N THR A 97 4.79 6.45 2.49
CA THR A 97 4.61 6.75 1.07
C THR A 97 4.14 5.52 0.32
N ALA A 98 3.52 5.69 -0.84
CA ALA A 98 3.25 4.58 -1.74
C ALA A 98 3.73 4.87 -3.17
N TYR A 99 3.97 3.79 -3.89
CA TYR A 99 4.12 3.80 -5.34
C TYR A 99 2.99 2.97 -5.94
N SER A 100 2.29 3.55 -6.91
CA SER A 100 1.15 2.94 -7.59
C SER A 100 1.36 2.98 -9.10
N GLN A 101 1.00 1.89 -9.77
CA GLN A 101 0.92 1.83 -11.22
C GLN A 101 -0.37 1.11 -11.62
N LEU A 102 -1.30 1.87 -12.16
CA LEU A 102 -2.63 1.40 -12.54
C LEU A 102 -2.75 1.40 -14.06
N VAL A 103 -2.84 0.22 -14.67
CA VAL A 103 -3.12 0.08 -16.11
C VAL A 103 -4.62 0.17 -16.34
N ILE A 104 -5.05 0.97 -17.31
CA ILE A 104 -6.45 0.99 -17.75
C ILE A 104 -6.71 -0.29 -18.54
N THR A 105 -7.43 -1.23 -17.93
CA THR A 105 -7.77 -2.52 -18.54
C THR A 105 -9.11 -2.49 -19.29
N GLY A 106 -9.95 -1.50 -18.98
CA GLY A 106 -11.23 -1.30 -19.65
C GLY A 106 -11.77 0.10 -19.48
N ILE A 107 -12.58 0.53 -20.43
CA ILE A 107 -13.35 1.78 -20.36
C ILE A 107 -14.82 1.46 -20.67
N THR A 108 -15.72 1.75 -19.73
CA THR A 108 -17.17 1.64 -20.00
C THR A 108 -17.71 2.96 -20.54
N ASN A 109 -18.75 2.90 -21.38
CA ASN A 109 -19.32 4.05 -22.12
C ASN A 109 -18.34 4.66 -23.15
N ASP A 110 -17.55 3.79 -23.79
CA ASP A 110 -16.65 4.12 -24.89
C ASP A 110 -17.41 4.31 -26.22
N THR A 111 -16.84 5.12 -27.11
CA THR A 111 -17.21 5.33 -28.52
C THR A 111 -17.04 4.11 -29.45
N ASN A 112 -16.89 2.89 -28.93
CA ASN A 112 -16.44 1.68 -29.64
C ASN A 112 -14.98 1.74 -30.15
N THR A 113 -14.12 2.60 -29.58
CA THR A 113 -12.70 2.74 -29.98
C THR A 113 -11.69 2.52 -28.85
N GLY A 114 -12.15 2.07 -27.69
CA GLY A 114 -11.36 1.95 -26.46
C GLY A 114 -11.08 3.28 -25.77
N ALA A 115 -11.86 4.34 -26.05
CA ALA A 115 -11.64 5.69 -25.57
C ALA A 115 -12.91 6.35 -25.01
N CYS A 116 -12.74 7.19 -24.00
CA CYS A 116 -13.84 7.92 -23.39
C CYS A 116 -14.48 8.93 -24.36
N ALA A 117 -15.80 8.81 -24.58
CA ALA A 117 -16.55 9.71 -25.45
C ALA A 117 -16.68 11.12 -24.87
N ALA A 118 -16.72 12.12 -25.74
CA ALA A 118 -17.05 13.49 -25.35
C ALA A 118 -18.47 13.57 -24.77
N GLY A 119 -18.64 14.25 -23.65
CA GLY A 119 -19.93 14.42 -22.98
C GLY A 119 -20.48 13.15 -22.32
N ALA A 120 -19.65 12.11 -22.16
CA ALA A 120 -20.03 10.86 -21.49
C ALA A 120 -19.47 10.77 -20.07
N ASN A 121 -20.18 10.01 -19.23
CA ASN A 121 -19.66 9.51 -17.96
C ASN A 121 -18.86 8.24 -18.25
N CYS A 122 -17.55 8.30 -18.13
CA CYS A 122 -16.66 7.20 -18.41
C CYS A 122 -16.23 6.54 -17.11
N ASN A 123 -16.19 5.20 -17.12
CA ASN A 123 -15.55 4.47 -16.03
C ASN A 123 -14.27 3.83 -16.55
N LEU A 124 -13.15 4.15 -15.93
CA LEU A 124 -11.87 3.48 -16.14
C LEU A 124 -11.80 2.31 -15.16
N ILE A 125 -11.50 1.12 -15.66
CA ILE A 125 -11.26 -0.07 -14.86
C ILE A 125 -9.75 -0.28 -14.81
N PHE A 126 -9.21 -0.46 -13.62
CA PHE A 126 -7.77 -0.56 -13.43
C PHE A 126 -7.31 -2.01 -13.25
N GLY A 127 -6.03 -2.24 -13.53
CA GLY A 127 -5.33 -3.49 -13.25
C GLY A 127 -3.84 -3.23 -13.01
N GLY A 128 -3.10 -4.25 -12.59
CA GLY A 128 -1.68 -4.12 -12.36
C GLY A 128 -0.87 -4.20 -13.65
N VAL A 129 0.32 -3.58 -13.63
CA VAL A 129 1.26 -3.62 -14.76
C VAL A 129 1.62 -5.06 -15.11
N GLY A 130 1.66 -5.36 -16.41
CA GLY A 130 1.93 -6.71 -16.91
C GLY A 130 0.85 -7.74 -16.58
N GLY A 131 -0.35 -7.30 -16.18
CA GLY A 131 -1.44 -8.19 -15.73
C GLY A 131 -1.22 -8.78 -14.34
N GLY A 132 -0.28 -8.21 -13.56
CA GLY A 132 -0.02 -8.62 -12.18
C GLY A 132 -1.14 -8.20 -11.22
N PRO A 133 -1.21 -8.81 -10.03
CA PRO A 133 -2.23 -8.48 -9.03
C PRO A 133 -1.90 -7.19 -8.24
N VAL A 134 -0.63 -6.75 -8.23
CA VAL A 134 -0.19 -5.62 -7.41
C VAL A 134 -0.59 -4.30 -8.07
N LEU A 135 -1.29 -3.45 -7.32
CA LEU A 135 -1.72 -2.12 -7.74
C LEU A 135 -0.92 -1.03 -7.03
N ALA A 136 -0.64 -1.21 -5.74
CA ALA A 136 0.13 -0.27 -4.94
C ALA A 136 1.09 -0.98 -3.97
N SER A 137 2.21 -0.33 -3.70
CA SER A 137 3.20 -0.77 -2.71
C SER A 137 3.48 0.35 -1.71
N LEU A 138 3.37 0.03 -0.42
CA LEU A 138 3.54 0.96 0.70
C LEU A 138 4.96 0.86 1.24
N TYR A 139 5.59 2.01 1.50
CA TYR A 139 6.96 2.12 1.99
C TYR A 139 7.06 3.09 3.15
N GLU A 140 8.00 2.85 4.06
CA GLU A 140 8.37 3.79 5.12
C GLU A 140 9.85 4.17 5.07
N ARG A 141 10.17 5.36 5.57
CA ARG A 141 11.56 5.82 5.69
C ARG A 141 11.74 6.88 6.78
N SER A 142 12.95 6.91 7.36
CA SER A 142 13.42 7.84 8.38
C SER A 142 14.24 9.07 7.87
N ALA A 143 14.29 9.33 6.57
CA ALA A 143 15.05 10.45 5.99
C ALA A 143 14.46 10.89 4.65
N ALA A 144 14.04 12.15 4.52
CA ALA A 144 13.30 12.65 3.36
C ALA A 144 13.73 14.06 2.92
N PRO A 145 13.66 14.39 1.61
CA PRO A 145 13.52 15.77 1.19
C PRO A 145 12.18 16.32 1.71
N SER A 146 12.10 17.63 1.91
CA SER A 146 10.89 18.29 2.43
C SER A 146 9.66 18.11 1.53
N ASN A 147 9.87 17.98 0.21
CA ASN A 147 8.81 17.72 -0.76
C ASN A 147 9.24 16.67 -1.80
N ILE A 148 8.68 15.46 -1.72
CA ILE A 148 8.97 14.38 -2.69
C ILE A 148 8.40 14.69 -4.09
N PHE A 149 7.34 15.50 -4.17
CA PHE A 149 6.67 15.85 -5.42
C PHE A 149 7.45 16.88 -6.24
N ALA A 150 8.41 17.59 -5.62
CA ALA A 150 9.32 18.49 -6.33
C ALA A 150 10.38 17.75 -7.16
N LEU A 151 10.58 16.45 -6.92
CA LEU A 151 11.51 15.61 -7.68
C LEU A 151 10.93 15.27 -9.05
N THR A 152 11.82 15.00 -10.02
CA THR A 152 11.41 14.38 -11.30
C THR A 152 10.75 13.02 -11.03
N PRO A 153 9.89 12.50 -11.92
CA PRO A 153 9.23 11.23 -11.70
C PRO A 153 10.17 10.08 -11.35
N ALA A 154 11.25 9.92 -12.12
CA ALA A 154 12.26 8.90 -11.81
C ALA A 154 12.92 9.09 -10.42
N GLY A 155 13.19 10.34 -10.03
CA GLY A 155 13.75 10.66 -8.72
C GLY A 155 12.77 10.39 -7.57
N GLY A 156 11.50 10.77 -7.74
CA GLY A 156 10.43 10.52 -6.77
C GLY A 156 10.16 9.02 -6.59
N ILE A 157 10.07 8.27 -7.69
CA ILE A 157 9.85 6.81 -7.67
C ILE A 157 11.04 6.11 -7.01
N SER A 158 12.28 6.42 -7.41
CA SER A 158 13.48 5.85 -6.78
C SER A 158 13.55 6.20 -5.29
N TYR A 159 13.15 7.43 -4.95
CA TYR A 159 13.06 7.84 -3.56
C TYR A 159 12.05 6.98 -2.78
N VAL A 160 10.80 6.81 -3.25
CA VAL A 160 9.78 6.02 -2.56
C VAL A 160 10.17 4.54 -2.47
N THR A 161 10.51 3.93 -3.60
CA THR A 161 10.79 2.49 -3.71
C THR A 161 12.09 2.05 -3.04
N GLY A 162 13.02 2.97 -2.77
CA GLY A 162 14.18 2.66 -1.93
C GLY A 162 13.86 2.59 -0.43
N GLY A 163 12.61 2.81 -0.02
CA GLY A 163 12.19 2.72 1.39
C GLY A 163 12.08 1.28 1.87
N THR A 164 11.77 1.08 3.14
CA THR A 164 11.43 -0.26 3.65
C THR A 164 10.02 -0.60 3.18
N LEU A 165 9.86 -1.70 2.45
CA LEU A 165 8.53 -2.18 2.04
C LEU A 165 7.72 -2.57 3.26
N VAL A 166 6.53 -1.98 3.38
CA VAL A 166 5.58 -2.23 4.48
C VAL A 166 4.53 -3.24 4.03
N ALA A 167 3.88 -2.99 2.88
CA ALA A 167 2.84 -3.85 2.36
C ALA A 167 2.67 -3.68 0.85
N THR A 168 2.07 -4.67 0.20
CA THR A 168 1.60 -4.57 -1.19
C THR A 168 0.11 -4.85 -1.25
N ILE A 169 -0.63 -4.05 -2.01
CA ILE A 169 -2.09 -4.09 -2.11
C ILE A 169 -2.49 -4.33 -3.57
N GLY A 170 -3.57 -5.06 -3.77
CA GLY A 170 -4.18 -5.22 -5.09
C GLY A 170 -5.20 -6.35 -5.14
N TYR A 171 -5.28 -7.03 -6.29
CA TYR A 171 -6.27 -8.09 -6.55
C TYR A 171 -5.84 -9.42 -5.94
N GLY A 172 -6.28 -9.67 -4.71
CA GLY A 172 -6.09 -10.93 -3.99
C GLY A 172 -7.31 -11.84 -4.07
N GLN A 173 -8.49 -11.27 -4.34
CA GLN A 173 -9.77 -11.96 -4.41
C GLN A 173 -10.49 -11.65 -5.73
N ALA A 174 -11.48 -12.47 -6.07
CA ALA A 174 -12.17 -12.39 -7.36
C ALA A 174 -13.14 -11.20 -7.47
N ASP A 175 -13.56 -10.70 -6.32
CA ASP A 175 -14.45 -9.55 -6.12
C ASP A 175 -13.69 -8.23 -5.89
N ASP A 176 -12.36 -8.27 -5.75
CA ASP A 176 -11.57 -7.04 -5.63
C ASP A 176 -11.71 -6.16 -6.88
N TYR A 177 -11.80 -4.84 -6.66
CA TYR A 177 -12.00 -3.88 -7.73
C TYR A 177 -11.26 -2.56 -7.46
N TRP A 178 -10.86 -1.90 -8.55
CA TRP A 178 -10.51 -0.48 -8.55
C TRP A 178 -10.98 0.13 -9.87
N PHE A 179 -11.86 1.13 -9.76
CA PHE A 179 -12.31 1.89 -10.92
C PHE A 179 -12.37 3.38 -10.62
N SER A 180 -12.38 4.17 -11.68
CA SER A 180 -12.55 5.62 -11.68
C SER A 180 -13.76 6.01 -12.50
N SER A 181 -14.62 6.88 -12.00
CA SER A 181 -15.76 7.42 -12.76
C SER A 181 -15.58 8.91 -12.96
N PHE A 182 -15.60 9.41 -14.20
CA PHE A 182 -15.53 10.85 -14.44
C PHE A 182 -16.37 11.26 -15.65
N PHE A 183 -16.83 12.51 -15.64
CA PHE A 183 -17.46 13.12 -16.81
C PHE A 183 -16.38 13.72 -17.71
N ASN A 184 -16.38 13.37 -18.99
CA ASN A 184 -15.48 13.98 -19.97
C ASN A 184 -16.15 15.17 -20.67
N PRO A 185 -15.85 16.43 -20.32
CA PRO A 185 -16.50 17.58 -20.94
C PRO A 185 -15.95 17.91 -22.33
N LEU A 186 -14.74 17.45 -22.68
CA LEU A 186 -14.04 17.86 -23.91
C LEU A 186 -13.86 16.69 -24.88
N ALA A 187 -14.28 16.91 -26.13
CA ALA A 187 -14.03 15.94 -27.20
C ALA A 187 -12.54 15.86 -27.51
N GLY A 188 -11.92 14.71 -27.18
CA GLY A 188 -10.56 14.39 -27.59
C GLY A 188 -9.47 14.89 -26.65
N ASP A 189 -9.80 15.49 -25.50
CA ASP A 189 -8.78 15.99 -24.56
C ASP A 189 -9.21 15.89 -23.08
N ALA A 190 -9.67 14.72 -22.66
CA ALA A 190 -10.00 14.45 -21.26
C ALA A 190 -8.79 14.68 -20.32
N ILE A 191 -7.60 14.27 -20.74
CA ILE A 191 -6.35 14.37 -19.97
C ILE A 191 -5.95 15.85 -19.81
N GLY A 192 -5.99 16.62 -20.90
CA GLY A 192 -5.69 18.06 -20.86
C GLY A 192 -6.72 18.84 -20.05
N PHE A 193 -8.00 18.45 -20.10
CA PHE A 193 -9.03 19.01 -19.21
C PHE A 193 -8.68 18.84 -17.74
N ILE A 194 -8.37 17.61 -17.33
CA ILE A 194 -8.01 17.27 -15.95
C ILE A 194 -6.73 18.00 -15.52
N ALA A 195 -5.73 18.06 -16.39
CA ALA A 195 -4.48 18.78 -16.14
C ALA A 195 -4.66 20.31 -16.07
N GLY A 196 -5.70 20.83 -16.71
CA GLY A 196 -6.03 22.25 -16.78
C GLY A 196 -6.88 22.77 -15.61
N LEU A 197 -7.34 21.91 -14.70
CA LEU A 197 -8.15 22.31 -13.55
C LEU A 197 -7.38 23.30 -12.67
N GLY A 198 -8.04 24.41 -12.31
CA GLY A 198 -7.55 25.42 -11.39
C GLY A 198 -7.83 25.08 -9.93
N SER A 199 -7.18 25.82 -9.01
CA SER A 199 -7.23 25.56 -7.56
C SER A 199 -8.62 25.72 -6.91
N GLN A 200 -9.55 26.31 -7.65
CA GLN A 200 -10.93 26.53 -7.22
C GLN A 200 -11.92 25.60 -7.93
N ASP A 201 -11.44 24.77 -8.86
CA ASP A 201 -12.31 23.84 -9.56
C ASP A 201 -12.77 22.73 -8.61
N PRO A 202 -14.02 22.24 -8.76
CA PRO A 202 -14.51 21.14 -7.96
C PRO A 202 -13.63 19.91 -8.13
N GLN A 203 -13.45 19.17 -7.03
CA GLN A 203 -12.85 17.84 -7.08
C GLN A 203 -13.62 16.98 -8.07
N ILE A 204 -12.91 16.26 -8.93
CA ILE A 204 -13.52 15.22 -9.73
C ILE A 204 -13.49 13.97 -8.84
N PRO A 205 -14.65 13.46 -8.36
CA PRO A 205 -14.69 12.19 -7.66
C PRO A 205 -14.19 11.14 -8.65
N GLN A 206 -13.12 10.43 -8.30
CA GLN A 206 -12.31 9.75 -9.31
C GLN A 206 -12.03 8.30 -8.97
N GLY A 207 -12.59 7.74 -7.90
CA GLY A 207 -12.62 6.29 -7.83
C GLY A 207 -13.07 5.71 -6.52
N ALA A 208 -13.41 4.44 -6.60
CA ALA A 208 -13.65 3.58 -5.47
C ALA A 208 -12.84 2.30 -5.65
N PHE A 209 -12.36 1.77 -4.54
CA PHE A 209 -11.67 0.49 -4.52
C PHE A 209 -12.09 -0.35 -3.32
N GLY A 210 -12.02 -1.65 -3.52
CA GLY A 210 -12.09 -2.70 -2.51
C GLY A 210 -11.01 -3.71 -2.86
N LEU A 211 -9.98 -3.82 -2.04
CA LEU A 211 -8.76 -4.57 -2.37
C LEU A 211 -8.31 -5.45 -1.21
N SER A 212 -7.37 -6.35 -1.51
CA SER A 212 -6.73 -7.24 -0.55
C SER A 212 -5.28 -6.82 -0.28
N PHE A 213 -4.79 -7.11 0.93
CA PHE A 213 -3.35 -7.12 1.20
C PHE A 213 -2.73 -8.39 0.59
N LEU A 214 -1.81 -8.21 -0.35
CA LEU A 214 -1.11 -9.30 -1.04
C LEU A 214 0.15 -9.74 -0.28
N SER A 215 0.81 -8.78 0.37
CA SER A 215 1.94 -9.03 1.25
C SER A 215 2.00 -7.96 2.34
N ASN A 216 2.50 -8.33 3.51
CA ASN A 216 2.56 -7.46 4.68
C ASN A 216 3.84 -7.69 5.49
N PRO A 217 5.04 -7.52 4.89
CA PRO A 217 6.31 -7.68 5.61
C PRO A 217 6.48 -6.69 6.77
N GLY A 218 5.84 -5.52 6.70
CA GLY A 218 5.84 -4.51 7.76
C GLY A 218 4.95 -4.86 8.95
N GLY A 219 4.18 -5.95 8.88
CA GLY A 219 3.41 -6.45 10.03
C GLY A 219 2.26 -5.53 10.45
N ILE A 220 1.60 -4.86 9.51
CA ILE A 220 0.35 -4.14 9.78
C ILE A 220 -0.66 -5.16 10.32
N ASN A 221 -1.19 -4.95 11.53
CA ASN A 221 -2.14 -5.87 12.11
C ASN A 221 -3.55 -5.57 11.60
N TYR A 222 -4.04 -6.27 10.58
CA TYR A 222 -5.36 -6.04 10.01
C TYR A 222 -6.27 -7.26 10.14
N VAL A 223 -7.58 -7.03 10.15
CA VAL A 223 -8.61 -8.08 10.05
C VAL A 223 -8.89 -8.29 8.57
N ALA A 224 -8.62 -9.51 8.07
CA ALA A 224 -8.91 -9.83 6.69
C ALA A 224 -10.43 -9.80 6.40
N ASN A 225 -10.83 -9.27 5.25
CA ASN A 225 -12.22 -9.18 4.79
C ASN A 225 -13.17 -8.57 5.82
N ALA A 226 -12.77 -7.46 6.44
CA ALA A 226 -13.53 -6.78 7.47
C ALA A 226 -14.29 -5.54 6.98
N MET A 227 -13.98 -5.07 5.77
CA MET A 227 -14.54 -3.85 5.21
C MET A 227 -15.58 -4.20 4.16
N THR A 228 -16.80 -3.66 4.28
CA THR A 228 -17.80 -3.78 3.22
C THR A 228 -17.51 -2.79 2.10
N GLY A 229 -17.31 -3.30 0.88
CA GLY A 229 -17.12 -2.52 -0.34
C GLY A 229 -18.44 -1.97 -0.91
N LEU A 230 -18.33 -1.30 -2.05
CA LEU A 230 -19.47 -0.67 -2.75
C LEU A 230 -20.52 -1.69 -3.20
N PHE A 231 -20.09 -2.89 -3.57
CA PHE A 231 -20.96 -3.95 -4.09
C PHE A 231 -21.51 -4.88 -3.00
N GLY A 232 -21.21 -4.60 -1.73
CA GLY A 232 -21.63 -5.42 -0.58
C GLY A 232 -20.66 -6.55 -0.24
N ASP A 233 -19.64 -6.77 -1.07
CA ASP A 233 -18.57 -7.73 -0.85
C ASP A 233 -17.60 -7.27 0.26
N MET A 234 -16.80 -8.19 0.79
CA MET A 234 -15.89 -7.91 1.91
C MET A 234 -14.44 -7.87 1.45
N HIS A 235 -13.74 -6.79 1.80
CA HIS A 235 -12.34 -6.55 1.44
C HIS A 235 -11.49 -6.28 2.67
N ASP A 236 -10.18 -6.34 2.51
CA ASP A 236 -9.25 -5.95 3.58
C ASP A 236 -9.19 -4.42 3.72
N ILE A 237 -9.20 -3.73 2.57
CA ILE A 237 -9.09 -2.28 2.47
C ILE A 237 -10.14 -1.77 1.48
N THR A 238 -10.85 -0.72 1.86
CA THR A 238 -11.79 -0.01 0.97
C THR A 238 -11.48 1.47 0.99
N GLY A 239 -11.86 2.18 -0.05
CA GLY A 239 -11.65 3.62 -0.07
C GLY A 239 -12.09 4.28 -1.35
N ASN A 240 -11.79 5.57 -1.42
CA ASN A 240 -12.13 6.43 -2.53
C ASN A 240 -11.00 7.41 -2.82
N ALA A 241 -10.94 7.86 -4.07
CA ALA A 241 -10.00 8.85 -4.53
C ALA A 241 -10.74 10.00 -5.24
N SER A 242 -10.17 11.20 -5.15
CA SER A 242 -10.61 12.37 -5.91
C SER A 242 -9.39 13.03 -6.53
N ILE A 243 -9.50 13.48 -7.78
CA ILE A 243 -8.45 14.29 -8.43
C ILE A 243 -8.63 15.75 -8.06
N TYR A 244 -7.50 16.41 -7.88
CA TYR A 244 -7.35 17.83 -7.66
C TYR A 244 -6.32 18.40 -8.63
N GLN A 245 -6.28 19.73 -8.70
CA GLN A 245 -5.14 20.39 -9.30
C GLN A 245 -3.85 19.95 -8.60
N ARG A 246 -2.80 19.77 -9.39
CA ARG A 246 -1.43 19.59 -8.92
C ARG A 246 -1.04 20.67 -7.90
N GLU A 247 -0.50 20.26 -6.76
CA GLU A 247 -0.02 21.19 -5.73
C GLU A 247 1.08 22.13 -6.25
N SER A 248 1.20 23.31 -5.62
CA SER A 248 2.30 24.23 -5.88
C SER A 248 3.64 23.62 -5.49
N GLY A 249 4.65 23.79 -6.34
CA GLY A 249 6.00 23.26 -6.10
C GLY A 249 6.18 21.80 -6.48
N THR A 250 5.16 21.15 -7.05
CA THR A 250 5.29 19.84 -7.71
C THR A 250 5.99 20.00 -9.06
N ASN A 251 6.83 19.02 -9.41
CA ASN A 251 7.53 18.98 -10.68
C ASN A 251 6.56 19.02 -11.88
N SER A 252 6.95 19.69 -12.96
CA SER A 252 6.10 19.87 -14.15
C SER A 252 5.72 18.56 -14.85
N ASP A 253 6.52 17.51 -14.66
CA ASP A 253 6.34 16.20 -15.31
C ASP A 253 5.27 15.34 -14.61
N TRP A 254 4.83 15.74 -13.42
CA TRP A 254 3.61 15.23 -12.80
C TRP A 254 2.41 16.02 -13.33
N LEU A 255 1.36 15.33 -13.73
CA LEU A 255 0.19 15.93 -14.36
C LEU A 255 -0.79 16.49 -13.32
N VAL A 256 -1.16 15.68 -12.33
CA VAL A 256 -2.18 16.01 -11.33
C VAL A 256 -1.79 15.51 -9.94
N SER A 257 -2.58 15.93 -8.95
CA SER A 257 -2.54 15.39 -7.60
C SER A 257 -3.90 14.78 -7.29
N ASP A 258 -3.92 13.71 -6.53
CA ASP A 258 -5.13 13.19 -5.93
C ASP A 258 -5.09 13.33 -4.40
N ASN A 259 -6.23 13.04 -3.79
CA ASN A 259 -6.31 12.77 -2.36
C ASN A 259 -7.21 11.55 -2.20
N LEU A 260 -6.60 10.46 -1.75
CA LEU A 260 -7.22 9.19 -1.48
C LEU A 260 -7.44 9.03 0.02
N SER A 261 -8.59 8.46 0.34
CA SER A 261 -8.97 8.07 1.69
C SER A 261 -9.19 6.57 1.70
N ALA A 262 -8.31 5.87 2.40
CA ALA A 262 -8.37 4.42 2.58
C ALA A 262 -8.77 4.06 4.01
N SER A 263 -9.51 2.97 4.14
CA SER A 263 -10.02 2.46 5.42
C SER A 263 -9.77 0.96 5.55
N PHE A 264 -9.37 0.52 6.74
CA PHE A 264 -9.19 -0.90 7.06
C PHE A 264 -9.38 -1.13 8.57
N GLN A 265 -9.66 -2.38 8.96
CA GLN A 265 -9.89 -2.73 10.36
C GLN A 265 -8.66 -3.40 10.98
N VAL A 266 -8.30 -2.99 12.19
CA VAL A 266 -7.11 -3.47 12.93
C VAL A 266 -7.52 -4.37 14.08
N VAL A 267 -6.84 -5.51 14.23
CA VAL A 267 -7.10 -6.47 15.30
C VAL A 267 -6.56 -5.91 16.63
N PRO A 268 -7.31 -6.00 17.74
CA PRO A 268 -6.73 -5.76 19.07
C PRO A 268 -5.53 -6.69 19.32
N GLU A 269 -4.40 -6.15 19.76
CA GLU A 269 -3.17 -6.93 19.90
C GLU A 269 -3.39 -8.21 20.73
N PRO A 270 -2.91 -9.38 20.27
CA PRO A 270 -3.10 -10.66 20.95
C PRO A 270 -2.47 -10.71 22.35
N ALA A 271 -1.53 -9.81 22.66
CA ALA A 271 -0.98 -9.67 24.00
C ALA A 271 -2.06 -9.38 25.05
N SER A 272 -3.11 -8.62 24.70
CA SER A 272 -4.23 -8.33 25.60
C SER A 272 -5.05 -9.58 25.91
N LEU A 273 -5.25 -10.45 24.91
CA LEU A 273 -5.93 -11.73 25.08
C LEU A 273 -5.07 -12.73 25.86
N ALA A 274 -3.77 -12.75 25.62
CA ALA A 274 -2.83 -13.58 26.35
C ALA A 274 -2.73 -13.14 27.83
N LEU A 275 -2.68 -11.84 28.12
CA LEU A 275 -2.69 -11.30 29.49
C LEU A 275 -4.01 -11.59 30.20
N LEU A 276 -5.14 -11.50 29.51
CA LEU A 276 -6.43 -11.92 30.06
C LEU A 276 -6.43 -13.42 30.35
N GLY A 277 -5.92 -14.25 29.44
CA GLY A 277 -5.78 -15.70 29.62
C GLY A 277 -4.88 -16.08 30.80
N ILE A 278 -3.71 -15.43 30.93
CA ILE A 278 -2.78 -15.61 32.06
C ILE A 278 -3.42 -15.12 33.36
N GLY A 279 -4.13 -13.99 33.33
CA GLY A 279 -4.88 -13.46 34.47
C GLY A 279 -5.95 -14.42 34.96
N LEU A 280 -6.75 -14.99 34.04
CA LEU A 280 -7.78 -15.99 34.35
C LEU A 280 -7.17 -17.30 34.88
N LEU A 281 -6.06 -17.76 34.30
CA LEU A 281 -5.30 -18.91 34.82
C LEU A 281 -4.78 -18.64 36.24
N GLY A 282 -4.22 -17.45 36.50
CA GLY A 282 -3.77 -17.04 37.83
C GLY A 282 -4.90 -17.00 38.85
N LEU A 283 -6.07 -16.48 38.48
CA LEU A 283 -7.26 -16.47 39.33
C LEU A 283 -7.76 -17.91 39.61
N GLY A 284 -7.77 -18.78 38.60
CA GLY A 284 -8.14 -20.19 38.75
C GLY A 284 -7.21 -20.96 39.69
N VAL A 285 -5.90 -20.75 39.61
CA VAL A 285 -4.91 -21.37 40.50
C VAL A 285 -5.03 -20.82 41.93
N SER A 286 -5.30 -19.52 42.11
CA SER A 286 -5.48 -18.93 43.44
C SER A 286 -6.71 -19.49 44.16
N ARG A 287 -7.79 -19.81 43.43
CA ARG A 287 -9.03 -20.36 43.99
C ARG A 287 -8.86 -21.81 44.45
N ARG A 288 -7.99 -22.60 43.80
CA ARG A 288 -7.66 -23.97 44.23
C ARG A 288 -6.81 -24.05 45.50
N ARG A 289 -6.13 -22.98 45.92
CA ARG A 289 -5.34 -22.97 47.18
C ARG A 289 -6.17 -22.66 48.43
N LYS A 290 -7.44 -22.27 48.29
CA LYS A 290 -8.34 -21.94 49.42
C LYS A 290 -9.34 -23.05 49.76
N VAL A 291 -9.35 -24.16 49.01
CA VAL A 291 -10.09 -25.39 49.31
C VAL A 291 -9.08 -26.42 49.76
#